data_AF-A0A502CUR6-F1
#
_entry.id   AF-A0A502CUR6-F1
#
_cell.length_a   1.000
_cell.length_b   1.000
_cell.length_c   1.000
_cell.angle_alpha   90.00
_cell.angle_beta   90.00
_cell.angle_gamma   90.00
#
_symmetry.space_group_name_H-M   'P 1'
#
loop_
_entity.id
_entity.type
_entity.pdbx_description
1 polymer ?
#
loop_
_entity_poly.entity_id
_entity_poly.type
_entity_poly.pdbx_seq_one_letter_code
_entity_poly.pdbx_strand_id
1 'polypeptide(L)'
;MSYIGEIIMTIVDIAERKSIVRAIFFLALAAALVLLLMVTFAGGVDFLNGLWAGLMIGASLNLLPFARWVKARNPVALLLDDESTREHRHIATTRGFWAAVVATLAMTIVSLYVPALTAYDAVRVIGTAGMAAALIAFAALELRASR
;
A
#
# COMPACT_ATOMS: atom_id res chain seq x y z
N MET A 1 5.75 13.64 -39.13
CA MET A 1 5.97 12.40 -38.37
C MET A 1 6.80 12.58 -37.09
N SER A 2 7.70 13.58 -36.99
CA SER A 2 8.51 13.83 -35.76
C SER A 2 7.69 14.24 -34.51
N TYR A 3 6.66 15.07 -34.68
CA TYR A 3 5.88 15.64 -33.55
C TYR A 3 5.11 14.62 -32.71
N ILE A 4 4.61 13.54 -33.33
CA ILE A 4 3.81 12.53 -32.60
C ILE A 4 4.73 11.68 -31.71
N GLY A 5 5.94 11.35 -32.18
CA GLY A 5 6.92 10.61 -31.39
C GLY A 5 7.39 11.38 -30.15
N GLU A 6 7.59 12.69 -30.30
CA GLU A 6 8.03 13.58 -29.20
C GLU A 6 6.95 13.71 -28.11
N ILE A 7 5.68 13.84 -28.50
CA ILE A 7 4.54 13.88 -27.55
C ILE A 7 4.41 12.55 -26.79
N ILE A 8 4.54 11.41 -27.49
CA ILE A 8 4.44 10.09 -26.86
C ILE A 8 5.57 9.88 -25.85
N MET A 9 6.81 10.20 -26.24
CA MET A 9 7.97 10.08 -25.36
C MET A 9 7.80 10.94 -24.09
N THR A 10 7.33 12.17 -24.24
CA THR A 10 7.05 13.08 -23.11
C THR A 10 5.99 12.51 -22.15
N ILE A 11 4.93 11.87 -22.68
CA ILE A 11 3.88 11.26 -21.85
C ILE A 11 4.40 10.05 -21.08
N VAL A 12 5.27 9.24 -21.71
CA VAL A 12 5.92 8.09 -21.09
C VAL A 12 6.82 8.54 -19.93
N ASP A 13 7.65 9.56 -20.13
CA ASP A 13 8.52 10.11 -19.08
C ASP A 13 7.72 10.61 -17.85
N ILE A 14 6.57 11.25 -18.11
CA ILE A 14 5.65 11.70 -17.05
C ILE A 14 5.04 10.50 -16.31
N ALA A 15 4.68 9.44 -17.03
CA ALA A 15 4.10 8.24 -16.43
C ALA A 15 5.13 7.52 -15.55
N GLU A 16 6.37 7.39 -16.02
CA GLU A 16 7.47 6.77 -15.26
C GLU A 16 7.81 7.57 -14.00
N ARG A 17 7.94 8.90 -14.10
CA ARG A 17 8.18 9.72 -12.91
C ARG A 17 7.06 9.58 -11.88
N LYS A 18 5.80 9.43 -12.34
CA LYS A 18 4.66 9.21 -11.45
C LYS A 18 4.64 7.82 -10.83
N SER A 19 5.08 6.78 -11.53
CA SER A 19 5.15 5.42 -10.97
C SER A 19 6.17 5.36 -9.83
N ILE A 20 7.34 5.98 -9.99
CA ILE A 20 8.38 6.07 -8.95
C ILE A 20 7.87 6.85 -7.73
N VAL A 21 7.24 8.02 -7.94
CA VAL A 21 6.67 8.81 -6.84
C VAL A 21 5.59 8.02 -6.09
N ARG A 22 4.74 7.27 -6.81
CA ARG A 22 3.73 6.38 -6.22
C ARG A 22 4.38 5.27 -5.38
N ALA A 23 5.45 4.66 -5.87
CA ALA A 23 6.18 3.62 -5.14
C ALA A 23 6.81 4.15 -3.84
N ILE A 24 7.46 5.31 -3.89
CA ILE A 24 8.03 5.96 -2.69
C ILE A 24 6.91 6.32 -1.70
N PHE A 25 5.78 6.83 -2.19
CA PHE A 25 4.61 7.13 -1.36
C PHE A 25 4.10 5.88 -0.63
N PHE A 26 4.06 4.71 -1.28
CA PHE A 26 3.66 3.46 -0.63
C PHE A 26 4.64 2.99 0.44
N LEU A 27 5.94 3.15 0.23
CA LEU A 27 6.94 2.88 1.27
C LEU A 27 6.75 3.80 2.48
N ALA A 28 6.54 5.10 2.23
CA ALA A 28 6.30 6.07 3.30
C ALA A 28 5.01 5.74 4.07
N LEU A 29 3.94 5.35 3.36
CA LEU A 29 2.66 4.97 3.97
C LEU A 29 2.78 3.69 4.81
N ALA A 30 3.52 2.69 4.32
CA ALA A 30 3.81 1.47 5.07
C ALA A 30 4.59 1.76 6.36
N ALA A 31 5.64 2.59 6.27
CA ALA A 31 6.41 3.02 7.43
C ALA A 31 5.53 3.79 8.44
N ALA A 32 4.70 4.71 7.96
CA ALA A 32 3.77 5.47 8.81
C ALA A 32 2.78 4.56 9.55
N LEU A 33 2.20 3.56 8.89
CA LEU A 33 1.30 2.59 9.52
C LEU A 33 1.98 1.80 10.65
N VAL A 34 3.21 1.32 10.41
CA VAL A 34 3.98 0.57 11.42
C VAL A 34 4.35 1.47 12.60
N LEU A 35 4.85 2.69 12.34
CA LEU A 35 5.20 3.65 13.38
C LEU A 35 3.97 4.04 14.22
N LEU A 36 2.84 4.28 13.56
CA LEU A 36 1.61 4.65 14.24
C LEU A 36 1.09 3.52 15.12
N LEU A 37 1.19 2.26 14.67
CA LEU A 37 0.89 1.09 15.49
C LEU A 37 1.75 1.07 16.76
N MET A 38 3.07 1.22 16.62
CA MET A 38 4.00 1.23 17.76
C MET A 38 3.68 2.33 18.77
N VAL A 39 3.45 3.56 18.29
CA VAL A 39 3.11 4.70 19.16
C VAL A 39 1.79 4.46 19.89
N THR A 40 0.81 3.87 19.23
CA THR A 40 -0.49 3.64 19.87
C THR A 40 -0.47 2.59 20.96
N PHE A 41 0.35 1.54 20.83
CA PHE A 41 0.58 0.59 21.93
C PHE A 41 1.33 1.21 23.12
N ALA A 42 2.08 2.30 22.91
CA ALA A 42 2.79 3.01 23.97
C ALA A 42 1.90 4.02 24.75
N GLY A 43 0.59 4.02 24.54
CA GLY A 43 -0.35 4.94 25.21
C GLY A 43 -0.95 6.00 24.28
N GLY A 44 -1.23 5.65 23.03
CA GLY A 44 -1.79 6.60 22.06
C GLY A 44 -3.21 7.08 22.42
N VAL A 45 -3.48 8.35 22.10
CA VAL A 45 -4.81 8.97 22.25
C VAL A 45 -5.76 8.59 21.10
N ASP A 46 -7.07 8.77 21.30
CA ASP A 46 -8.14 8.41 20.35
C ASP A 46 -7.91 8.94 18.92
N PHE A 47 -7.32 10.13 18.80
CA PHE A 47 -6.97 10.72 17.49
C PHE A 47 -6.03 9.82 16.67
N LEU A 48 -5.04 9.18 17.29
CA LEU A 48 -4.07 8.32 16.60
C LEU A 48 -4.73 7.03 16.09
N ASN A 49 -5.73 6.52 16.82
CA ASN A 49 -6.54 5.38 16.38
C ASN A 49 -7.39 5.76 15.15
N GLY A 50 -8.00 6.94 15.16
CA GLY A 50 -8.71 7.49 14.01
C GLY A 50 -7.81 7.72 12.80
N LEU A 51 -6.61 8.28 13.02
CA LEU A 51 -5.59 8.47 11.98
C LEU A 51 -5.15 7.13 11.38
N TRP A 52 -4.93 6.11 12.22
CA TRP A 52 -4.56 4.77 11.75
C TRP A 52 -5.64 4.18 10.86
N ALA A 53 -6.91 4.26 11.28
CA ALA A 53 -8.03 3.78 10.49
C ALA A 53 -8.12 4.53 9.15
N GLY A 54 -7.96 5.86 9.17
CA GLY A 54 -7.96 6.69 7.96
C GLY A 54 -6.82 6.31 6.99
N LEU A 55 -5.61 6.10 7.50
CA LEU A 55 -4.46 5.67 6.69
C LEU A 55 -4.68 4.25 6.12
N MET A 56 -5.27 3.33 6.89
CA MET A 56 -5.60 1.98 6.41
C MET A 56 -6.61 2.01 5.26
N ILE A 57 -7.65 2.83 5.39
CA ILE A 57 -8.66 3.02 4.33
C ILE A 57 -8.00 3.65 3.10
N GLY A 58 -7.22 4.73 3.30
CA GLY A 58 -6.51 5.41 2.24
C GLY A 58 -5.53 4.48 1.50
N ALA A 59 -4.77 3.67 2.22
CA ALA A 59 -3.86 2.66 1.67
C ALA A 59 -4.61 1.63 0.83
N SER A 60 -5.71 1.08 1.37
CA SER A 60 -6.55 0.10 0.67
C SER A 60 -7.10 0.67 -0.64
N LEU A 61 -7.61 1.90 -0.61
CA LEU A 61 -8.13 2.59 -1.80
C LEU A 61 -7.04 2.88 -2.83
N ASN A 62 -5.83 3.20 -2.39
CA ASN A 62 -4.72 3.49 -3.29
C ASN A 62 -4.15 2.21 -3.94
N LEU A 63 -4.20 1.09 -3.22
CA LEU A 63 -3.81 -0.22 -3.75
C LEU A 63 -4.82 -0.73 -4.79
N LEU A 64 -6.09 -0.34 -4.68
CA LEU A 64 -7.11 -0.59 -5.69
C LEU A 64 -6.90 0.30 -6.93
N PRO A 65 -7.45 -0.06 -8.11
CA PRO A 65 -7.43 0.79 -9.31
C PRO A 65 -8.36 2.02 -9.19
N PHE A 66 -8.43 2.65 -8.02
CA PHE A 66 -9.35 3.76 -7.73
C PHE A 66 -9.11 4.96 -8.65
N ALA A 67 -7.84 5.24 -8.99
CA ALA A 67 -7.49 6.32 -9.93
C ALA A 67 -8.12 6.13 -11.33
N ARG A 68 -8.31 4.87 -11.78
CA ARG A 68 -8.98 4.55 -13.04
C ARG A 68 -10.48 4.81 -12.97
N TRP A 69 -11.11 4.57 -11.84
CA TRP A 69 -12.54 4.86 -11.65
C TRP A 69 -12.81 6.37 -11.64
N VAL A 70 -11.91 7.16 -11.05
CA VAL A 70 -12.09 8.62 -10.95
C VAL A 70 -11.61 9.35 -12.22
N LYS A 71 -10.57 8.86 -12.91
CA LYS A 71 -9.93 9.53 -14.06
C LYS A 71 -9.81 8.63 -15.28
N ALA A 72 -10.88 7.92 -15.63
CA ALA A 72 -10.92 6.92 -16.71
C ALA A 72 -10.46 7.43 -18.10
N ARG A 73 -10.58 8.74 -18.38
CA ARG A 73 -10.23 9.33 -19.69
C ARG A 73 -8.81 9.92 -19.77
N ASN A 74 -8.01 9.84 -18.71
CA ASN A 74 -6.67 10.42 -18.72
C ASN A 74 -5.66 9.43 -19.32
N PRO A 75 -4.94 9.77 -20.42
CA PRO A 75 -3.98 8.87 -21.06
C PRO A 75 -2.84 8.44 -20.14
N VAL A 76 -2.40 9.31 -19.22
CA VAL A 76 -1.38 8.95 -18.21
C VAL A 76 -1.93 7.94 -17.20
N ALA A 77 -3.22 8.03 -16.85
CA ALA A 77 -3.84 7.07 -15.93
C ALA A 77 -4.04 5.69 -16.57
N LEU A 78 -4.24 5.63 -17.90
CA LEU A 78 -4.29 4.38 -18.65
C LEU A 78 -2.91 3.73 -18.73
N LEU A 79 -1.84 4.51 -18.96
CA LEU A 79 -0.47 4.00 -18.97
C LEU A 79 0.00 3.53 -17.58
N LEU A 80 -0.45 4.19 -16.52
CA LEU A 80 -0.18 3.80 -15.12
C LEU A 80 -0.97 2.56 -14.64
N ASP A 81 -1.87 2.03 -15.47
CA ASP A 81 -2.72 0.87 -15.17
C ASP A 81 -2.54 -0.25 -16.22
N ASP A 82 -1.32 -0.35 -16.75
CA ASP A 82 -0.92 -1.38 -17.70
C ASP A 82 -0.97 -2.79 -17.07
N GLU A 83 -0.73 -3.80 -17.90
CA GLU A 83 -0.75 -5.20 -17.47
C GLU A 83 0.31 -5.48 -16.39
N SER A 84 1.48 -4.85 -16.47
CA SER A 84 2.54 -4.99 -15.47
C SER A 84 2.12 -4.46 -14.10
N THR A 85 1.52 -3.26 -14.03
CA THR A 85 1.01 -2.69 -12.78
C THR A 85 -0.11 -3.55 -12.19
N ARG A 86 -0.99 -4.13 -13.03
CA ARG A 86 -2.05 -5.04 -12.57
C ARG A 86 -1.44 -6.28 -11.92
N GLU A 87 -0.43 -6.87 -12.53
CA GLU A 87 0.27 -8.03 -11.98
C GLU A 87 1.02 -7.67 -10.68
N HIS A 88 1.69 -6.51 -10.62
CA HIS A 88 2.33 -6.03 -9.40
C HIS A 88 1.34 -5.91 -8.24
N ARG A 89 0.14 -5.40 -8.48
CA ARG A 89 -0.93 -5.34 -7.45
C ARG A 89 -1.38 -6.72 -7.03
N HIS A 90 -1.53 -7.66 -7.96
CA HIS A 90 -1.94 -9.03 -7.65
C HIS A 90 -0.90 -9.73 -6.75
N ILE A 91 0.38 -9.65 -7.11
CA ILE A 91 1.50 -10.19 -6.31
C ILE A 91 1.56 -9.50 -4.94
N ALA A 92 1.45 -8.17 -4.90
CA ALA A 92 1.47 -7.40 -3.66
C ALA A 92 0.33 -7.79 -2.72
N THR A 93 -0.89 -7.90 -3.23
CA THR A 93 -2.06 -8.31 -2.45
C THR A 93 -1.90 -9.72 -1.90
N THR A 94 -1.36 -10.64 -2.72
CA THR A 94 -1.07 -12.01 -2.30
C THR A 94 -0.05 -12.05 -1.15
N ARG A 95 1.03 -11.25 -1.24
CA ARG A 95 2.01 -11.13 -0.14
C ARG A 95 1.40 -10.53 1.11
N GLY A 96 0.57 -9.50 0.97
CA GLY A 96 -0.16 -8.90 2.08
C GLY A 96 -1.13 -9.87 2.76
N PHE A 97 -1.85 -10.66 1.98
CA PHE A 97 -2.72 -11.72 2.50
C PHE A 97 -1.93 -12.71 3.35
N TRP A 98 -0.82 -13.25 2.82
CA TRP A 98 0.01 -14.19 3.57
C TRP A 98 0.64 -13.57 4.83
N ALA A 99 1.05 -12.31 4.77
CA ALA A 99 1.53 -11.60 5.95
C ALA A 99 0.43 -11.45 7.03
N ALA A 100 -0.81 -11.17 6.62
CA ALA A 100 -1.95 -11.11 7.54
C ALA A 100 -2.27 -12.48 8.15
N VAL A 101 -2.19 -13.57 7.36
CA VAL A 101 -2.36 -14.94 7.87
C VAL A 101 -1.31 -15.27 8.94
N VAL A 102 -0.03 -15.00 8.65
CA VAL A 102 1.06 -15.22 9.61
C VAL A 102 0.87 -14.36 10.86
N ALA A 103 0.51 -13.08 10.71
CA ALA A 103 0.22 -12.20 11.83
C ALA A 103 -0.97 -12.70 12.67
N THR A 104 -1.99 -13.27 12.04
CA THR A 104 -3.15 -13.83 12.74
C THR A 104 -2.73 -15.00 13.61
N LEU A 105 -1.96 -15.95 13.05
CA LEU A 105 -1.42 -17.08 13.81
C LEU A 105 -0.53 -16.61 14.97
N ALA A 106 0.33 -15.61 14.73
CA ALA A 106 1.16 -15.01 15.77
C ALA A 106 0.31 -14.39 16.88
N MET A 107 -0.74 -13.63 16.54
CA MET A 107 -1.64 -13.02 17.52
C MET A 107 -2.42 -14.05 18.33
N THR A 108 -2.81 -15.18 17.72
CA THR A 108 -3.42 -16.31 18.45
C THR A 108 -2.47 -16.91 19.49
N ILE A 109 -1.19 -17.03 19.16
CA ILE A 109 -0.19 -17.50 20.13
C ILE A 109 0.00 -16.46 21.24
N VAL A 110 0.16 -15.18 20.89
CA VAL A 110 0.35 -14.10 21.87
C VAL A 110 -0.84 -13.99 22.82
N SER A 111 -2.07 -14.17 22.35
CA SER A 111 -3.27 -14.10 23.20
C SER A 111 -3.31 -15.17 24.29
N LEU A 112 -2.55 -16.26 24.17
CA LEU A 112 -2.42 -17.27 25.23
C LEU A 112 -1.59 -16.78 26.42
N TYR A 113 -0.71 -15.81 26.20
CA TYR A 113 0.25 -15.32 27.20
C TYR A 113 -0.04 -13.89 27.67
N VAL A 114 -0.81 -13.12 26.89
CA VAL A 114 -1.13 -11.72 27.17
C VAL A 114 -2.65 -11.58 27.26
N PRO A 115 -3.26 -11.82 28.44
CA PRO A 115 -4.73 -11.81 28.58
C PRO A 115 -5.35 -10.41 28.47
N ALA A 116 -4.56 -9.34 28.56
CA ALA A 116 -5.01 -7.96 28.40
C ALA A 116 -5.12 -7.50 26.94
N LEU A 117 -4.75 -8.34 25.96
CA LEU A 117 -4.76 -8.00 24.55
C LEU A 117 -6.20 -7.97 24.03
N THR A 118 -6.64 -6.82 23.54
CA THR A 118 -8.02 -6.68 23.05
C THR A 118 -8.16 -7.22 21.62
N ALA A 119 -9.38 -7.55 21.21
CA ALA A 119 -9.67 -7.91 19.82
C ALA A 119 -9.31 -6.77 18.85
N TYR A 120 -9.47 -5.52 19.29
CA TYR A 120 -9.12 -4.34 18.50
C TYR A 120 -7.62 -4.28 18.22
N ASP A 121 -6.78 -4.52 19.24
CA ASP A 121 -5.32 -4.55 19.09
C ASP A 121 -4.87 -5.64 18.11
N ALA A 122 -5.48 -6.82 18.16
CA ALA A 122 -5.20 -7.90 17.22
C ALA A 122 -5.52 -7.49 15.77
N VAL A 123 -6.68 -6.88 15.52
CA VAL A 123 -7.05 -6.37 14.19
C VAL A 123 -6.03 -5.35 13.69
N ARG A 124 -5.53 -4.49 14.57
CA ARG A 124 -4.55 -3.47 14.18
C ARG A 124 -3.21 -4.06 13.79
N VAL A 125 -2.71 -5.04 14.54
CA VAL A 125 -1.47 -5.76 14.22
C VAL A 125 -1.62 -6.50 12.90
N ILE A 126 -2.68 -7.30 12.75
CA ILE A 126 -2.94 -8.11 11.55
C ILE A 126 -3.10 -7.21 10.32
N GLY A 127 -3.93 -6.17 10.43
CA GLY A 127 -4.19 -5.22 9.35
C GLY A 127 -2.93 -4.47 8.93
N THR A 128 -2.14 -4.00 9.90
CA THR A 128 -0.88 -3.28 9.62
C THR A 128 0.14 -4.20 8.96
N ALA A 129 0.30 -5.44 9.45
CA ALA A 129 1.22 -6.41 8.86
C ALA A 129 0.86 -6.73 7.40
N GLY A 130 -0.42 -7.01 7.12
CA GLY A 130 -0.89 -7.28 5.77
C GLY A 130 -0.74 -6.08 4.82
N MET A 131 -1.17 -4.90 5.27
CA MET A 131 -1.12 -3.70 4.45
C MET A 131 0.31 -3.23 4.20
N ALA A 132 1.18 -3.21 5.23
CA ALA A 132 2.58 -2.84 5.07
C ALA A 132 3.29 -3.80 4.10
N ALA A 133 3.08 -5.11 4.23
CA ALA A 133 3.66 -6.09 3.32
C ALA A 133 3.18 -5.90 1.86
N ALA A 134 1.89 -5.62 1.65
CA ALA A 134 1.36 -5.33 0.31
C ALA A 134 1.98 -4.05 -0.28
N LEU A 135 1.99 -2.95 0.47
CA LEU A 135 2.54 -1.67 0.02
C LEU A 135 4.04 -1.76 -0.30
N ILE A 136 4.82 -2.41 0.57
CA ILE A 136 6.26 -2.63 0.36
C ILE A 136 6.49 -3.50 -0.87
N ALA A 137 5.75 -4.60 -1.02
CA ALA A 137 5.88 -5.49 -2.16
C ALA A 137 5.57 -4.77 -3.48
N PHE A 138 4.48 -3.99 -3.52
CA PHE A 138 4.12 -3.21 -4.70
C PHE A 138 5.21 -2.20 -5.03
N ALA A 139 5.64 -1.39 -4.05
CA ALA A 139 6.68 -0.39 -4.26
C ALA A 139 8.00 -1.00 -4.73
N ALA A 140 8.38 -2.15 -4.19
CA ALA A 140 9.59 -2.86 -4.60
C ALA A 140 9.51 -3.36 -6.04
N LEU A 141 8.34 -3.79 -6.51
CA LEU A 141 8.15 -4.22 -7.89
C LEU A 141 8.20 -3.04 -8.86
N GLU A 142 7.52 -1.93 -8.54
CA GLU A 142 7.54 -0.71 -9.34
C GLU A 142 8.95 -0.12 -9.47
N LEU A 143 9.70 -0.04 -8.35
CA LEU A 143 11.08 0.46 -8.34
C LEU A 143 12.07 -0.48 -9.04
N ARG A 144 11.74 -1.76 -9.20
CA ARG A 144 12.52 -2.71 -9.99
C ARG A 144 12.22 -2.60 -11.47
N ALA A 145 10.96 -2.34 -11.83
CA ALA A 145 10.56 -2.14 -13.22
C ALA A 145 11.10 -0.82 -13.81
N SER A 146 11.39 0.16 -12.96
CA SER A 146 12.00 1.44 -13.38
C SER A 146 13.54 1.43 -13.41
N ARG A 147 14.19 0.26 -13.30
CA ARG A 147 15.64 0.09 -13.32
C ARG A 147 16.04 -0.75 -14.51
#